data_AF-A0A212JP45-F1
#
_entry.id   AF-A0A212JP45-F1
#
_cell.length_a   1.000
_cell.length_b   1.000
_cell.length_c   1.000
_cell.angle_alpha   90.00
_cell.angle_beta   90.00
_cell.angle_gamma   90.00
#
_symmetry.space_group_name_H-M   'P 1'
#
loop_
_entity.id
_entity.type
_entity.pdbx_description
1 polymer ?
#
loop_
_entity_poly.entity_id
_entity_poly.type
_entity_poly.pdbx_seq_one_letter_code
_entity_poly.pdbx_strand_id
1 'polypeptide(L)'
;MNYISILINAAALIYGGIADYKRREIPNTVPIILLSLAAFSFPTFWRIMGLILPAVLLLAAAKLTKSEVPGGDFKLICALGFACGLPELAAILVLSALGAMAYGTIRNLPIKRHIPLCAYVAPAYIVLHMMAFFLEGGGSM
;
A
#
# COMPACT_ATOMS: atom_id res chain seq x y z
N MET A 1 -5.00 17.82 -5.35
CA MET A 1 -5.26 16.36 -5.23
C MET A 1 -6.47 15.98 -6.08
N ASN A 2 -6.45 14.85 -6.79
CA ASN A 2 -7.65 14.35 -7.46
C ASN A 2 -8.40 13.40 -6.51
N TYR A 3 -9.36 13.94 -5.76
CA TYR A 3 -10.11 13.19 -4.73
C TYR A 3 -10.87 11.98 -5.30
N ILE A 4 -11.28 12.05 -6.57
CA ILE A 4 -11.96 10.94 -7.24
C ILE A 4 -11.01 9.74 -7.36
N SER A 5 -9.77 9.97 -7.79
CA SER A 5 -8.75 8.91 -7.89
C SER A 5 -8.42 8.30 -6.53
N ILE A 6 -8.36 9.12 -5.48
CA ILE A 6 -8.10 8.67 -4.11
C ILE A 6 -9.23 7.78 -3.60
N LEU A 7 -10.48 8.17 -3.82
CA LEU A 7 -11.66 7.38 -3.42
C LEU A 7 -11.71 6.03 -4.14
N ILE A 8 -11.43 6.01 -5.45
CA ILE A 8 -11.41 4.75 -6.22
C ILE A 8 -10.26 3.85 -5.75
N ASN A 9 -9.07 4.40 -5.51
CA ASN A 9 -7.94 3.66 -4.96
C ASN A 9 -8.26 3.10 -3.57
N ALA A 10 -8.88 3.89 -2.70
CA ALA A 10 -9.31 3.44 -1.38
C ALA A 10 -10.33 2.30 -1.47
N ALA A 11 -11.34 2.41 -2.35
CA ALA A 11 -12.32 1.35 -2.57
C ALA A 11 -11.66 0.05 -3.09
N ALA A 12 -10.72 0.17 -4.02
CA ALA A 12 -9.95 -0.97 -4.53
C ALA A 12 -9.09 -1.61 -3.43
N LEU A 13 -8.43 -0.81 -2.60
CA LEU A 13 -7.63 -1.30 -1.47
C LEU A 13 -8.50 -1.96 -0.39
N ILE A 14 -9.67 -1.42 -0.07
CA ILE A 14 -10.63 -2.04 0.86
C ILE A 14 -11.07 -3.40 0.33
N TYR A 15 -11.44 -3.48 -0.95
CA TYR A 15 -11.79 -4.75 -1.59
C TYR A 15 -10.62 -5.75 -1.54
N GLY A 16 -9.41 -5.29 -1.86
CA GLY A 16 -8.18 -6.08 -1.77
C GLY A 16 -7.90 -6.57 -0.35
N GLY A 17 -8.10 -5.72 0.65
CA GLY A 17 -7.89 -6.06 2.07
C GLY A 17 -8.90 -7.08 2.59
N ILE A 18 -10.16 -6.97 2.18
CA ILE A 18 -11.20 -7.97 2.53
C ILE A 18 -10.90 -9.31 1.85
N ALA A 19 -10.51 -9.28 0.57
CA ALA A 19 -10.13 -10.48 -0.17
C ALA A 19 -8.88 -11.15 0.42
N ASP A 20 -7.85 -10.37 0.75
CA ASP A 20 -6.62 -10.81 1.39
C ASP A 20 -6.89 -11.42 2.78
N TYR A 21 -7.76 -10.79 3.58
CA TYR A 21 -8.16 -11.32 4.89
C TYR A 21 -8.90 -12.67 4.77
N LYS A 22 -9.78 -12.81 3.77
CA LYS A 22 -10.66 -14.00 3.62
C LYS A 22 -10.01 -15.15 2.87
N ARG A 23 -9.22 -14.86 1.83
CA ARG A 23 -8.66 -15.84 0.88
C ARG A 23 -7.15 -15.93 0.88
N ARG A 24 -6.44 -15.00 1.55
CA ARG A 24 -4.97 -14.91 1.52
C ARG A 24 -4.37 -14.75 0.12
N GLU A 25 -5.17 -14.18 -0.77
CA GLU A 25 -4.78 -13.90 -2.15
C GLU A 25 -5.15 -12.45 -2.47
N ILE A 26 -4.20 -11.70 -3.01
CA ILE A 26 -4.44 -10.34 -3.49
C ILE A 26 -4.99 -10.42 -4.91
N PRO A 27 -6.26 -10.03 -5.16
CA PRO A 27 -6.84 -10.09 -6.49
C PRO A 27 -6.08 -9.15 -7.45
N ASN A 28 -5.71 -9.67 -8.63
CA ASN A 28 -4.98 -8.91 -9.65
C ASN A 28 -5.71 -7.61 -10.08
N THR A 29 -7.03 -7.54 -9.87
CA THR A 29 -7.85 -6.35 -10.13
C THR A 29 -7.37 -5.13 -9.36
N VAL A 30 -6.86 -5.29 -8.13
CA VAL A 30 -6.47 -4.15 -7.27
C VAL A 30 -5.22 -3.43 -7.81
N PRO A 31 -4.10 -4.13 -8.08
CA PRO A 31 -2.96 -3.52 -8.76
C PRO A 31 -3.30 -2.91 -10.14
N ILE A 32 -4.18 -3.56 -10.90
CA ILE A 32 -4.59 -3.05 -12.23
C ILE A 32 -5.34 -1.73 -12.12
N ILE A 33 -6.30 -1.61 -11.18
CA ILE A 33 -7.03 -0.36 -10.94
C ILE A 33 -6.05 0.74 -10.52
N LEU A 34 -5.18 0.47 -9.55
CA LEU A 34 -4.16 1.43 -9.07
C LEU A 34 -3.27 1.92 -10.21
N LEU A 35 -2.72 1.01 -11.02
CA LEU A 35 -1.86 1.37 -12.16
C LEU A 35 -2.62 2.15 -13.24
N SER A 36 -3.85 1.74 -13.56
CA SER A 36 -4.65 2.39 -14.60
C SER A 36 -4.95 3.85 -14.25
N LEU A 37 -5.46 4.11 -13.04
CA LEU A 37 -5.70 5.46 -12.53
C LEU A 37 -4.42 6.28 -12.48
N ALA A 38 -3.32 5.63 -12.10
CA ALA A 38 -2.04 6.29 -12.00
C ALA A 38 -1.47 6.69 -13.36
N ALA A 39 -1.63 5.84 -14.39
CA ALA A 39 -1.15 6.05 -15.75
C ALA A 39 -1.89 7.17 -16.49
N PHE A 40 -3.16 7.42 -16.16
CA PHE A 40 -3.89 8.59 -16.67
C PHE A 40 -3.35 9.92 -16.13
N SER A 41 -2.57 9.90 -15.06
CA SER A 41 -1.90 11.08 -14.51
C SER A 41 -0.43 11.11 -14.96
N PHE A 42 0.10 12.28 -15.30
CA PHE A 42 1.49 12.40 -15.74
C PHE A 42 2.47 11.77 -14.72
N PRO A 43 3.38 10.88 -15.16
CA PRO A 43 4.30 10.20 -14.25
C PRO A 43 5.39 11.16 -13.79
N THR A 44 5.35 11.54 -12.52
CA THR A 44 6.43 12.31 -11.86
C THR A 44 7.58 11.38 -11.49
N PHE A 45 8.80 11.92 -11.36
CA PHE A 45 9.99 11.21 -10.88
C PHE A 45 9.70 10.34 -9.63
N TRP A 46 8.99 10.90 -8.64
CA TRP A 46 8.61 10.19 -7.41
C TRP A 46 7.71 8.97 -7.62
N ARG A 47 6.89 8.95 -8.67
CA ARG A 47 5.99 7.84 -9.00
C ARG A 47 6.74 6.71 -9.67
N ILE A 48 7.67 7.06 -10.56
CA ILE A 48 8.58 6.08 -11.18
C ILE A 48 9.48 5.45 -10.11
N MET A 49 10.04 6.25 -9.22
CA MET A 49 10.82 5.74 -8.07
C MET A 49 9.97 4.89 -7.13
N GLY A 50 8.70 5.26 -6.92
CA GLY A 50 7.73 4.46 -6.17
C GLY A 50 7.41 3.10 -6.81
N LEU A 51 7.66 2.91 -8.11
CA LEU A 51 7.53 1.60 -8.76
C LEU A 51 8.84 0.80 -8.71
N ILE A 52 9.96 1.45 -9.03
CA ILE A 52 11.26 0.77 -9.18
C ILE A 52 11.85 0.39 -7.83
N LEU A 53 11.88 1.31 -6.86
CA LEU A 53 12.58 1.08 -5.60
C LEU A 53 11.97 -0.09 -4.79
N PRO A 54 10.64 -0.18 -4.60
CA PRO A 54 10.07 -1.32 -3.89
C PRO A 54 10.25 -2.63 -4.64
N ALA A 55 10.21 -2.61 -5.98
CA ALA A 55 10.49 -3.79 -6.78
C ALA A 55 11.90 -4.32 -6.53
N VAL A 56 12.90 -3.44 -6.56
CA VAL A 56 14.30 -3.79 -6.30
C VAL A 56 14.49 -4.28 -4.87
N LEU A 57 13.91 -3.60 -3.88
CA LEU A 57 14.02 -3.98 -2.47
C LEU A 57 13.41 -5.36 -2.19
N LEU A 58 12.22 -5.65 -2.71
CA LEU A 58 11.57 -6.95 -2.54
C LEU A 58 12.31 -8.07 -3.26
N LEU A 59 12.83 -7.80 -4.47
CA LEU A 59 13.66 -8.77 -5.20
C LEU A 59 14.98 -9.05 -4.46
N ALA A 60 15.63 -8.01 -3.93
CA ALA A 60 16.85 -8.16 -3.13
C ALA A 60 16.57 -8.95 -1.84
N ALA A 61 15.47 -8.65 -1.14
CA ALA A 61 15.05 -9.38 0.06
C ALA A 61 14.80 -10.86 -0.24
N ALA A 62 14.10 -11.19 -1.33
CA ALA A 62 13.86 -12.57 -1.74
C ALA A 62 15.16 -13.31 -2.05
N LYS A 63 16.10 -12.67 -2.77
CA LYS A 63 17.41 -13.24 -3.07
C LYS A 63 18.25 -13.49 -1.81
N LEU A 64 18.26 -12.55 -0.87
CA LEU A 64 18.99 -12.65 0.39
C LEU A 64 18.41 -13.73 1.32
N THR A 65 17.09 -13.85 1.37
CA THR A 65 16.39 -14.83 2.22
C THR A 65 16.30 -16.22 1.59
N LYS A 66 16.76 -16.39 0.34
CA LYS A 66 16.56 -17.60 -0.49
C LYS A 66 15.09 -18.04 -0.52
N SER A 67 14.18 -17.09 -0.38
CA SER A 67 12.75 -17.30 -0.39
C SER A 67 12.19 -16.95 -1.76
N GLU A 68 11.00 -17.47 -2.06
CA GLU A 68 10.29 -17.09 -3.28
C GLU A 68 9.80 -15.64 -3.17
N VAL A 69 9.76 -14.93 -4.29
CA VAL A 69 9.24 -13.56 -4.33
C VAL A 69 7.73 -13.61 -4.08
N PRO A 70 7.20 -12.94 -3.04
CA PRO A 70 5.76 -12.91 -2.78
C PRO A 70 5.06 -12.11 -3.89
N GLY A 71 4.52 -12.82 -4.88
CA GLY A 71 4.02 -12.21 -6.12
C GLY A 71 2.80 -11.30 -5.92
N GLY A 72 1.95 -11.59 -4.93
CA GLY A 72 0.79 -10.74 -4.59
C GLY A 72 1.23 -9.40 -4.01
N ASP A 73 2.00 -9.44 -2.92
CA ASP A 73 2.50 -8.25 -2.22
C ASP A 73 3.38 -7.39 -3.14
N PHE A 74 4.21 -8.03 -3.96
CA PHE A 74 5.04 -7.36 -4.96
C PHE A 74 4.21 -6.51 -5.92
N LYS A 75 3.16 -7.10 -6.52
CA LYS A 75 2.28 -6.37 -7.45
C LYS A 75 1.58 -5.21 -6.76
N LEU A 76 1.09 -5.43 -5.54
CA LEU A 76 0.37 -4.43 -4.77
C LEU A 76 1.27 -3.23 -4.41
N ILE A 77 2.44 -3.49 -3.83
CA ILE A 77 3.35 -2.42 -3.37
C ILE A 77 3.88 -1.60 -4.55
N CYS A 78 4.23 -2.26 -5.66
CA CYS A 78 4.69 -1.56 -6.86
C CYS A 78 3.58 -0.71 -7.50
N ALA A 79 2.35 -1.24 -7.59
CA ALA A 79 1.21 -0.49 -8.11
C ALA A 79 0.83 0.70 -7.22
N LEU A 80 0.84 0.50 -5.90
CA LEU A 80 0.55 1.55 -4.93
C LEU A 80 1.63 2.64 -4.93
N GLY A 81 2.90 2.26 -5.02
CA GLY A 81 4.01 3.19 -5.13
C GLY A 81 4.01 4.00 -6.41
N PHE A 82 3.56 3.41 -7.53
CA PHE A 82 3.31 4.17 -8.76
C PHE A 82 2.11 5.13 -8.63
N ALA A 83 1.04 4.69 -7.95
CA ALA A 83 -0.15 5.50 -7.76
C ALA A 83 0.11 6.76 -6.93
N CYS A 84 0.80 6.62 -5.80
CA CYS A 84 0.96 7.65 -4.76
C CYS A 84 2.34 8.32 -4.79
N GLY A 85 3.35 7.65 -5.33
CA GLY A 85 4.74 8.07 -5.25
C GLY A 85 5.47 7.51 -4.05
N LEU A 86 6.81 7.58 -4.10
CA LEU A 86 7.70 7.01 -3.10
C LEU A 86 7.50 7.54 -1.66
N PRO A 87 7.38 8.86 -1.39
CA PRO A 87 7.27 9.34 -0.02
C PRO A 87 5.94 8.92 0.63
N GLU A 88 4.83 9.00 -0.12
CA GLU A 88 3.52 8.54 0.35
C GLU A 88 3.52 7.03 0.59
N LEU A 89 4.10 6.25 -0.32
CA LEU A 89 4.26 4.80 -0.15
C LEU A 89 5.03 4.47 1.14
N ALA A 90 6.15 5.16 1.39
CA ALA A 90 6.93 4.94 2.61
C ALA A 90 6.11 5.24 3.87
N ALA A 91 5.35 6.33 3.88
CA ALA A 91 4.45 6.67 4.98
C ALA A 91 3.35 5.59 5.18
N ILE A 92 2.72 5.10 4.11
CA ILE A 92 1.71 4.04 4.16
C ILE A 92 2.32 2.75 4.73
N LEU A 93 3.51 2.36 4.28
CA LEU A 93 4.19 1.16 4.76
C LEU A 93 4.53 1.27 6.25
N VAL A 94 5.06 2.42 6.69
CA VAL A 94 5.35 2.66 8.11
C VAL A 94 4.06 2.62 8.94
N LEU A 95 2.99 3.28 8.51
CA LEU A 95 1.70 3.25 9.20
C LEU A 95 1.11 1.83 9.25
N SER A 96 1.22 1.07 8.17
CA SER A 96 0.78 -0.33 8.13
C SER A 96 1.59 -1.22 9.08
N ALA A 97 2.90 -1.01 9.17
CA ALA A 97 3.79 -1.75 10.07
C ALA A 97 3.48 -1.42 11.54
N LEU A 98 3.28 -0.13 11.85
CA LEU A 98 2.85 0.31 13.19
C LEU A 98 1.50 -0.31 13.57
N GLY A 99 0.52 -0.30 12.66
CA GLY A 99 -0.79 -0.91 12.88
C GLY A 99 -0.70 -2.43 13.11
N ALA A 100 0.12 -3.12 12.32
CA ALA A 100 0.36 -4.55 12.48
C ALA A 100 1.06 -4.88 13.81
N MET A 101 2.07 -4.09 14.20
CA MET A 101 2.78 -4.26 15.47
C MET A 101 1.86 -4.01 16.68
N ALA A 102 1.10 -2.91 16.67
CA ALA A 102 0.16 -2.57 17.74
C ALA A 102 -0.93 -3.64 17.90
N TYR A 103 -1.48 -4.13 16.79
CA TYR A 103 -2.47 -5.21 16.84
C TYR A 103 -1.85 -6.51 17.38
N GLY A 104 -0.61 -6.82 16.97
CA GLY A 104 0.14 -7.98 17.44
C GLY A 104 0.40 -7.96 18.95
N THR A 105 0.81 -6.81 19.50
CA THR A 105 1.03 -6.64 20.94
C THR A 105 -0.27 -6.68 21.74
N ILE A 106 -1.33 -5.98 21.31
CA ILE A 106 -2.62 -5.96 22.03
C ILE A 106 -3.22 -7.37 22.15
N ARG A 107 -3.13 -8.17 21.09
CA ARG A 107 -3.73 -9.50 21.05
C ARG A 107 -2.77 -10.63 21.45
N ASN A 108 -1.53 -10.32 21.85
CA ASN A 108 -0.49 -11.32 22.17
C ASN A 108 -0.37 -12.43 21.12
N LEU A 109 -0.48 -12.11 19.83
CA LEU A 109 -0.39 -13.14 18.79
C LEU A 109 1.04 -13.64 18.65
N PRO A 110 1.26 -14.95 18.46
CA PRO A 110 2.56 -15.45 18.03
C PRO A 110 2.91 -14.85 16.67
N ILE A 111 4.13 -14.30 16.55
CA ILE A 111 4.71 -13.64 15.36
C ILE A 111 4.69 -14.54 14.10
N LYS A 112 4.38 -15.84 14.23
CA LYS A 112 4.33 -16.84 13.15
C LYS A 112 3.14 -16.74 12.19
N ARG A 113 2.16 -15.86 12.42
CA ARG A 113 0.98 -15.78 11.53
C ARG A 113 1.32 -14.92 10.31
N HIS A 114 1.16 -15.47 9.10
CA HIS A 114 1.23 -14.68 7.86
C HIS A 114 0.29 -13.47 8.03
N ILE A 115 0.84 -12.26 8.08
CA ILE A 115 0.06 -11.04 8.30
C ILE A 115 -0.47 -10.60 6.93
N PRO A 116 -1.81 -10.44 6.75
CA PRO A 116 -2.37 -10.00 5.47
C PRO A 116 -1.98 -8.53 5.23
N LEU A 117 -0.97 -8.30 4.40
CA LEU A 117 -0.35 -6.98 4.20
C LEU A 117 -1.37 -5.98 3.66
N CYS A 118 -2.25 -6.40 2.74
CA CYS A 118 -3.26 -5.54 2.14
C CYS A 118 -4.30 -5.05 3.17
N ALA A 119 -4.62 -5.89 4.16
CA ALA A 119 -5.57 -5.53 5.22
C ALA A 119 -5.10 -4.38 6.13
N TYR A 120 -3.77 -4.18 6.26
CA TYR A 120 -3.20 -3.05 7.01
C TYR A 120 -2.88 -1.86 6.10
N VAL A 121 -2.54 -2.10 4.83
CA VAL A 121 -2.29 -1.05 3.84
C VAL A 121 -3.55 -0.24 3.54
N ALA A 122 -4.72 -0.87 3.45
CA ALA A 122 -5.98 -0.18 3.19
C ALA A 122 -6.34 0.90 4.24
N PRO A 123 -6.38 0.60 5.56
CA PRO A 123 -6.64 1.63 6.56
C PRO A 123 -5.50 2.66 6.65
N ALA A 124 -4.24 2.25 6.47
CA ALA A 124 -3.10 3.19 6.46
C ALA A 124 -3.21 4.22 5.32
N TYR A 125 -3.61 3.78 4.13
CA TYR A 125 -3.85 4.65 2.97
C TYR A 125 -4.92 5.72 3.26
N ILE A 126 -6.04 5.30 3.85
CA ILE A 126 -7.15 6.19 4.20
C ILE A 126 -6.73 7.19 5.27
N VAL A 127 -6.07 6.72 6.34
CA VAL A 127 -5.61 7.60 7.43
C VAL A 127 -4.64 8.66 6.92
N LEU A 128 -3.67 8.29 6.08
CA LEU A 128 -2.72 9.24 5.51
C LEU A 128 -3.43 10.34 4.69
N HIS A 129 -4.36 9.95 3.82
CA HIS A 129 -5.08 10.91 2.97
C HIS A 129 -6.07 11.77 3.77
N MET A 130 -6.67 11.23 4.84
CA MET A 130 -7.48 12.01 5.77
C MET A 130 -6.62 13.04 6.51
N MET A 131 -5.44 12.66 7.02
CA MET A 131 -4.51 13.59 7.66
C MET A 131 -4.07 14.70 6.71
N ALA A 132 -3.70 14.34 5.47
CA ALA A 132 -3.32 15.30 4.43
C ALA A 132 -4.47 16.27 4.13
N PHE A 133 -5.71 15.77 4.02
CA PHE A 133 -6.89 16.61 3.82
C PHE A 133 -7.11 17.60 4.97
N PHE A 134 -6.96 17.17 6.23
CA PHE A 134 -7.09 18.07 7.38
C PHE A 134 -5.96 19.11 7.45
N LEU A 135 -4.73 18.74 7.08
CA LEU A 135 -3.58 19.65 7.04
C LEU A 135 -3.72 20.70 5.94
N GLU A 136 -4.16 20.32 4.74
CA GLU A 136 -4.41 21.26 3.64
C GLU A 136 -5.66 22.12 3.90
N GLY A 137 -6.72 21.54 4.45
CA GLY A 137 -7.93 22.28 4.84
C GLY A 137 -7.69 23.27 5.98
N GLY A 138 -6.74 22.98 6.89
CA GLY A 138 -6.34 23.87 7.98
C GLY A 138 -5.34 24.96 7.58
N GLY A 139 -4.71 24.87 6.39
CA GLY A 139 -3.75 25.86 5.88
C GLY A 139 -4.38 27.05 5.15
N SER A 140 -5.71 27.18 5.19
CA SER A 140 -6.48 28.25 4.54
C SER A 140 -7.34 29.08 5.52
N MET A 141 -6.83 29.28 6.74
CA MET A 141 -7.38 30.22 7.71
C MET A 141 -6.32 31.24 8.14
#